data_AF-A0A960HS78-F1
#
_entry.id   AF-A0A960HS78-F1
#
_cell.length_a   1.000
_cell.length_b   1.000
_cell.length_c   1.000
_cell.angle_alpha   90.00
_cell.angle_beta   90.00
_cell.angle_gamma   90.00
#
_symmetry.space_group_name_H-M   'P 1'
#
loop_
_entity.id
_entity.type
_entity.pdbx_description
1 polymer ?
#
loop_
_entity_poly.entity_id
_entity_poly.type
_entity_poly.pdbx_seq_one_letter_code
_entity_poly.pdbx_strand_id
1 'polypeptide(L)'
;MNVTVLCGGVGAARFLRGLLEVVDPTDATAIVNTADDTVLHGLSISPDLDTITYTLAGATDDERGWGLAGETWHAMAALGRYADARPSGSNAAPTWFNLGDTDLATHFYRTARLAEGASLTEVTAEIARAWGLALRMLPVTDDRFR
;
A
#
# COMPACT_ATOMS: atom_id res chain seq x y z
N MET A 1 4.06 24.75 -11.80
CA MET A 1 4.93 24.04 -12.77
C MET A 1 4.70 22.57 -12.52
N ASN A 2 4.20 21.80 -13.48
CA ASN A 2 3.75 20.44 -13.17
C ASN A 2 4.89 19.42 -13.30
N VAL A 3 5.09 18.59 -12.27
CA VAL A 3 6.08 17.51 -12.27
C VAL A 3 5.36 16.17 -12.18
N THR A 4 5.70 15.25 -13.07
CA THR A 4 5.16 13.88 -13.05
C THR A 4 6.28 12.87 -12.89
N VAL A 5 6.11 11.92 -11.97
CA VAL A 5 7.10 10.90 -11.64
C VAL A 5 6.48 9.52 -11.85
N LEU A 6 7.15 8.66 -12.60
CA LEU A 6 6.88 7.22 -12.61
C LEU A 6 7.64 6.60 -11.43
N CYS A 7 6.96 5.88 -10.55
CA CYS A 7 7.54 5.45 -9.28
C CYS A 7 7.04 4.09 -8.80
N GLY A 8 7.87 3.42 -8.00
CA GLY A 8 7.57 2.17 -7.31
C GLY A 8 8.61 1.91 -6.23
N GLY A 9 8.21 1.27 -5.14
CA GLY A 9 9.05 0.89 -4.02
C GLY A 9 9.60 2.03 -3.15
N VAL A 10 10.37 1.62 -2.15
CA VAL A 10 10.95 2.49 -1.11
C VAL A 10 11.86 3.58 -1.68
N GLY A 11 12.65 3.26 -2.72
CA GLY A 11 13.57 4.21 -3.34
C GLY A 11 12.83 5.40 -3.97
N ALA A 12 11.74 5.13 -4.68
CA ALA A 12 10.93 6.18 -5.28
C ALA A 12 10.16 6.99 -4.23
N ALA A 13 9.69 6.34 -3.15
CA ALA A 13 9.08 7.04 -2.03
C ALA A 13 10.05 8.05 -1.37
N ARG A 14 11.32 7.66 -1.18
CA ARG A 14 12.38 8.57 -0.69
C ARG A 14 12.69 9.70 -1.66
N PHE A 15 12.70 9.42 -2.97
CA PHE A 15 12.86 10.45 -4.00
C PHE A 15 11.71 11.47 -3.95
N LEU A 16 10.46 11.00 -3.92
CA LEU A 16 9.28 11.85 -3.83
C LEU A 16 9.32 12.71 -2.56
N ARG A 17 9.74 12.16 -1.41
CA ARG A 17 9.88 12.94 -0.16
C ARG A 17 10.79 14.15 -0.35
N GLY A 18 11.97 13.96 -0.96
CA GLY A 18 12.89 15.07 -1.26
C GLY A 18 12.38 16.01 -2.35
N LEU A 19 11.69 15.49 -3.37
CA LEU A 19 11.08 16.32 -4.43
C LEU A 19 10.06 17.30 -3.86
N LEU A 20 9.23 16.86 -2.91
CA LEU A 20 8.19 17.67 -2.27
C LEU A 20 8.74 18.75 -1.32
N GLU A 21 10.04 18.75 -1.02
CA GLU A 21 10.69 19.87 -0.31
C GLU A 21 10.96 21.08 -1.23
N VAL A 22 10.96 20.86 -2.56
CA VAL A 22 11.32 21.88 -3.56
C VAL A 22 10.25 22.11 -4.62
N VAL A 23 9.19 21.29 -4.64
CA VAL A 23 8.02 21.41 -5.51
C VAL A 23 6.78 21.46 -4.64
N ASP A 24 5.86 22.39 -4.93
CA ASP A 24 4.55 22.43 -4.27
C ASP A 24 3.85 21.08 -4.48
N PRO A 25 3.42 20.38 -3.40
CA PRO A 25 2.77 19.08 -3.55
C PRO A 25 1.57 19.09 -4.50
N THR A 26 0.83 20.20 -4.59
CA THR A 26 -0.33 20.31 -5.49
C THR A 26 0.04 20.33 -6.97
N ASP A 27 1.30 20.62 -7.30
CA ASP A 27 1.87 20.60 -8.65
C ASP A 27 2.54 19.24 -9.00
N ALA A 28 2.59 18.30 -8.04
CA ALA A 28 3.24 17.00 -8.20
C ALA A 28 2.25 15.86 -8.49
N THR A 29 2.58 15.01 -9.47
CA THR A 29 1.85 13.77 -9.77
C THR A 29 2.78 12.56 -9.70
N ALA A 30 2.37 11.54 -8.94
CA ALA A 30 3.04 10.25 -8.84
C ALA A 30 2.19 9.19 -9.56
N ILE A 31 2.77 8.55 -10.58
CA ILE A 31 2.16 7.39 -11.27
C ILE A 31 2.88 6.15 -10.75
N VAL A 32 2.14 5.35 -9.99
CA VAL A 32 2.69 4.30 -9.13
C VAL A 32 2.51 2.93 -9.75
N ASN A 33 3.57 2.12 -9.69
CA ASN A 33 3.57 0.72 -10.07
C ASN A 33 2.46 -0.06 -9.33
N THR A 34 1.75 -0.91 -10.06
CA THR A 34 0.76 -1.86 -9.52
C THR A 34 1.06 -3.30 -9.93
N ALA A 35 2.24 -3.59 -10.46
CA ALA A 35 2.64 -4.95 -10.84
C ALA A 35 2.87 -5.88 -9.62
N ASP A 36 3.12 -5.30 -8.45
CA ASP A 36 3.28 -6.03 -7.19
C ASP A 36 1.94 -6.15 -6.41
N ASP A 37 0.85 -5.61 -6.97
CA ASP A 37 -0.47 -5.73 -6.36
C ASP A 37 -0.90 -7.20 -6.31
N THR A 38 -1.50 -7.60 -5.18
CA THR A 38 -1.89 -8.99 -4.96
C THR A 38 -3.15 -9.10 -4.12
N VAL A 39 -3.71 -10.31 -4.09
CA VAL A 39 -4.76 -10.68 -3.14
C VAL A 39 -4.20 -11.70 -2.16
N LEU A 40 -4.06 -11.29 -0.90
CA LEU A 40 -3.56 -12.16 0.18
C LEU A 40 -4.59 -12.20 1.31
N HIS A 41 -4.90 -13.40 1.82
CA HIS A 41 -5.96 -13.58 2.83
C HIS A 41 -7.33 -12.99 2.45
N GLY A 42 -7.60 -12.86 1.14
CA GLY A 42 -8.81 -12.23 0.62
C GLY A 42 -8.77 -10.69 0.59
N LEU A 43 -7.65 -10.09 0.98
CA LEU A 43 -7.45 -8.64 1.01
C LEU A 43 -6.70 -8.19 -0.23
N SER A 44 -7.14 -7.07 -0.81
CA SER A 44 -6.45 -6.39 -1.90
C SER A 44 -5.29 -5.56 -1.33
N ILE A 45 -4.07 -5.85 -1.77
CA ILE A 45 -2.83 -5.24 -1.27
C ILE A 45 -2.13 -4.57 -2.46
N SER A 46 -1.66 -3.35 -2.25
CA SER A 46 -0.93 -2.57 -3.26
C SER A 46 0.37 -2.01 -2.66
N PRO A 47 1.45 -2.82 -2.61
CA PRO A 47 2.63 -2.53 -1.79
C PRO A 47 3.29 -1.18 -2.11
N ASP A 48 3.37 -0.81 -3.39
CA ASP A 48 4.03 0.41 -3.82
C ASP A 48 3.19 1.67 -3.54
N LEU A 49 1.88 1.58 -3.73
CA LEU A 49 0.93 2.63 -3.34
C LEU A 49 0.98 2.88 -1.83
N ASP A 50 0.99 1.81 -1.04
CA ASP A 50 1.03 1.87 0.43
C ASP A 50 2.38 2.40 0.91
N THR A 51 3.49 1.92 0.34
CA THR A 51 4.85 2.39 0.67
C THR A 51 5.02 3.88 0.42
N ILE A 52 4.57 4.38 -0.75
CA ILE A 52 4.63 5.82 -1.05
C ILE A 52 3.74 6.61 -0.10
N THR A 53 2.51 6.14 0.14
CA THR A 53 1.57 6.81 1.05
C THR A 53 2.17 6.98 2.45
N TYR A 54 2.62 5.88 3.06
CA TYR A 54 3.14 5.88 4.43
C TYR A 54 4.44 6.67 4.56
N THR A 55 5.31 6.60 3.55
CA THR A 55 6.57 7.34 3.56
C THR A 55 6.35 8.84 3.46
N LEU A 56 5.45 9.28 2.58
CA LEU A 56 5.14 10.71 2.43
C LEU A 56 4.34 11.26 3.61
N ALA A 57 3.56 10.42 4.29
CA ALA A 57 2.86 10.78 5.52
C ALA A 57 3.78 10.79 6.76
N GLY A 58 5.06 10.41 6.63
CA GLY A 58 5.98 10.31 7.77
C GLY A 58 5.62 9.18 8.75
N ALA A 59 4.92 8.14 8.27
CA ALA A 59 4.40 7.05 9.09
C ALA A 59 5.19 5.74 8.95
N THR A 60 6.20 5.69 8.06
CA THR A 60 7.03 4.50 7.85
C THR A 60 7.91 4.19 9.06
N ASP A 61 8.14 2.90 9.33
CA ASP A 61 9.15 2.42 10.27
C ASP A 61 10.56 2.61 9.66
N ASP A 62 11.29 3.63 10.11
CA ASP A 62 12.63 3.96 9.61
C ASP A 62 13.69 2.93 10.03
N GLU A 63 13.52 2.21 11.16
CA GLU A 63 14.47 1.18 11.61
C GLU A 63 14.36 -0.07 10.76
N ARG A 64 13.13 -0.50 10.48
CA ARG A 64 12.84 -1.66 9.63
C ARG A 64 13.02 -1.34 8.15
N GLY A 65 12.80 -0.08 7.77
CA GLY A 65 12.90 0.44 6.42
C GLY A 65 11.67 0.19 5.52
N TRP A 66 10.60 -0.40 6.07
CA TRP A 66 9.33 -0.66 5.39
C TRP A 66 8.20 -0.86 6.41
N GLY A 67 6.95 -0.72 5.96
CA GLY A 67 5.76 -0.84 6.82
C GLY A 67 5.57 0.36 7.74
N LEU A 68 4.49 0.35 8.51
CA LEU A 68 4.14 1.42 9.45
C LEU A 68 4.96 1.34 10.75
N ALA A 69 5.32 2.50 11.29
CA ALA A 69 5.97 2.61 12.59
C ALA A 69 5.04 2.11 13.71
N GLY A 70 5.60 1.40 14.69
CA GLY A 70 4.85 0.90 15.85
C GLY A 70 3.95 -0.30 15.56
N GLU A 71 4.15 -1.00 14.44
CA GLU A 71 3.31 -2.14 14.07
C GLU A 71 3.40 -3.33 15.03
N THR A 72 2.25 -3.97 15.23
CA THR A 72 2.14 -5.27 15.88
C THR A 72 1.79 -6.35 14.85
N TRP A 73 2.01 -7.61 15.22
CA TRP A 73 1.89 -8.76 14.32
C TRP A 73 0.99 -9.84 14.91
N HIS A 74 0.02 -9.46 15.73
CA HIS A 74 -0.81 -10.39 16.48
C HIS A 74 -1.71 -11.20 15.55
N ALA A 75 -2.27 -10.59 14.51
CA ALA A 75 -3.09 -11.27 13.52
C ALA A 75 -2.28 -12.36 12.80
N MET A 76 -1.09 -12.02 12.29
CA MET A 76 -0.21 -12.97 11.59
C MET A 76 0.29 -14.09 12.52
N ALA A 77 0.63 -13.77 13.77
CA ALA A 77 1.02 -14.77 14.76
C ALA A 77 -0.13 -15.74 15.08
N ALA A 78 -1.36 -15.24 15.20
CA ALA A 78 -2.54 -16.08 15.40
C ALA A 78 -2.85 -16.93 14.15
N LEU A 79 -2.66 -16.36 12.95
CA LEU A 79 -2.86 -17.05 11.67
C LEU A 79 -1.94 -18.28 11.52
N GLY A 80 -0.72 -18.19 12.07
CA GLY A 80 0.24 -19.30 12.08
C GLY A 80 -0.28 -20.60 12.70
N ARG A 81 -1.26 -20.54 13.61
CA ARG A 81 -1.90 -21.74 14.19
C ARG A 81 -2.62 -22.60 13.17
N TYR A 82 -3.05 -22.01 12.06
CA TYR A 82 -3.76 -22.71 11.00
C TYR A 82 -2.82 -23.22 9.89
N ALA A 83 -1.53 -22.87 9.92
CA ALA A 83 -0.58 -23.26 8.88
C ALA A 83 -0.42 -24.78 8.77
N ASP A 84 -0.42 -25.51 9.90
CA ASP A 84 -0.34 -26.96 9.93
C ASP A 84 -1.71 -27.64 9.73
N ALA A 85 -2.79 -26.92 10.03
CA ALA A 85 -4.16 -27.43 9.89
C ALA A 85 -4.69 -27.31 8.44
N ARG A 86 -4.05 -26.50 7.59
CA ARG A 86 -4.54 -26.26 6.23
C ARG A 86 -4.41 -27.52 5.37
N PRO A 87 -5.43 -27.86 4.55
CA PRO A 87 -5.34 -28.96 3.61
C PRO A 87 -4.23 -28.75 2.56
N SER A 88 -3.68 -29.84 2.04
CA SER A 88 -2.78 -29.78 0.89
C SER A 88 -3.45 -29.08 -0.29
N GLY A 89 -2.71 -28.19 -0.95
CA GLY A 89 -3.21 -27.36 -2.06
C GLY A 89 -4.03 -26.14 -1.64
N SER A 90 -4.26 -25.91 -0.35
CA SER A 90 -4.92 -24.70 0.14
C SER A 90 -3.98 -23.49 0.15
N ASN A 91 -4.45 -22.36 -0.38
CA ASN A 91 -3.79 -21.05 -0.26
C ASN A 91 -4.14 -20.33 1.06
N ALA A 92 -4.77 -21.02 2.02
CA ALA A 92 -5.03 -20.46 3.34
C ALA A 92 -3.75 -20.32 4.17
N ALA A 93 -3.74 -19.34 5.08
CA ALA A 93 -2.67 -19.07 6.03
C ALA A 93 -1.23 -19.11 5.44
N PRO A 94 -0.94 -18.47 4.28
CA PRO A 94 0.44 -18.28 3.86
C PRO A 94 1.19 -17.42 4.89
N THR A 95 2.45 -17.74 5.14
CA THR A 95 3.31 -17.06 6.13
C THR A 95 4.54 -16.42 5.49
N TRP A 96 4.63 -16.39 4.16
CA TRP A 96 5.75 -15.80 3.42
C TRP A 96 5.70 -14.27 3.36
N PHE A 97 4.51 -13.68 3.60
CA PHE A 97 4.29 -12.24 3.68
C PHE A 97 3.58 -11.92 4.98
N ASN A 98 4.02 -10.87 5.66
CA ASN A 98 3.43 -10.44 6.92
C ASN A 98 2.65 -9.14 6.71
N LEU A 99 1.44 -9.10 7.27
CA LEU A 99 0.60 -7.91 7.36
C LEU A 99 0.61 -7.39 8.79
N GLY A 100 0.95 -6.13 8.96
CA GLY A 100 0.89 -5.49 10.26
C GLY A 100 -0.56 -5.25 10.68
N ASP A 101 -0.84 -5.24 11.97
CA ASP A 101 -2.19 -5.11 12.49
C ASP A 101 -2.84 -3.76 12.13
N THR A 102 -2.04 -2.69 12.00
CA THR A 102 -2.52 -1.36 11.56
C THR A 102 -2.65 -1.28 10.04
N ASP A 103 -1.72 -1.86 9.29
CA ASP A 103 -1.70 -1.92 7.83
C ASP A 103 -2.93 -2.66 7.27
N LEU A 104 -3.40 -3.67 8.01
CA LEU A 104 -4.67 -4.35 7.71
C LEU A 104 -5.84 -3.38 7.54
N ALA A 105 -5.87 -2.24 8.25
CA ALA A 105 -6.95 -1.25 8.11
C ALA A 105 -7.02 -0.65 6.70
N THR A 106 -5.86 -0.32 6.10
CA THR A 106 -5.79 0.17 4.72
C THR A 106 -6.28 -0.91 3.75
N HIS A 107 -5.91 -2.16 3.98
CA HIS A 107 -6.33 -3.28 3.12
C HIS A 107 -7.81 -3.60 3.26
N PHE A 108 -8.40 -3.52 4.46
CA PHE A 108 -9.84 -3.66 4.67
C PHE A 108 -10.60 -2.58 3.90
N TYR A 109 -10.18 -1.32 4.03
CA TYR A 109 -10.79 -0.20 3.32
C TYR A 109 -10.73 -0.38 1.81
N ARG A 110 -9.53 -0.63 1.26
CA ARG A 110 -9.33 -0.86 -0.18
C ARG A 110 -10.21 -2.01 -0.68
N THR A 111 -10.20 -3.13 0.04
CA THR A 111 -10.95 -4.32 -0.36
C THR A 111 -12.45 -4.05 -0.42
N ALA A 112 -13.00 -3.38 0.60
CA ALA A 112 -14.42 -3.04 0.64
C ALA A 112 -14.80 -2.08 -0.51
N ARG A 113 -14.04 -1.00 -0.71
CA ARG A 113 -14.31 -0.02 -1.76
C ARG A 113 -14.24 -0.60 -3.17
N LEU A 114 -13.24 -1.45 -3.44
CA LEU A 114 -13.14 -2.14 -4.72
C LEU A 114 -14.31 -3.12 -4.92
N ALA A 115 -14.78 -3.79 -3.86
CA ALA A 115 -15.95 -4.66 -3.93
C ALA A 115 -17.27 -3.89 -4.17
N GLU A 116 -17.33 -2.62 -3.75
CA GLU A 116 -18.44 -1.70 -4.04
C GLU A 116 -18.40 -1.12 -5.47
N GLY A 117 -17.37 -1.45 -6.26
CA GLY A 117 -17.23 -1.05 -7.66
C GLY A 117 -16.41 0.21 -7.89
N ALA A 118 -15.75 0.76 -6.86
CA ALA A 118 -14.79 1.84 -7.04
C ALA A 118 -13.56 1.36 -7.84
N SER A 119 -12.93 2.27 -8.60
CA SER A 119 -11.66 1.98 -9.26
C SER A 119 -10.47 2.11 -8.31
N LEU A 120 -9.32 1.51 -8.67
CA LEU A 120 -8.11 1.63 -7.86
C LEU A 120 -7.64 3.09 -7.78
N THR A 121 -7.86 3.88 -8.82
CA THR A 121 -7.61 5.32 -8.86
C THR A 121 -8.43 6.07 -7.83
N GLU A 122 -9.74 5.79 -7.74
CA GLU A 122 -10.62 6.41 -6.75
C GLU A 122 -10.17 6.08 -5.32
N VAL A 123 -9.93 4.79 -5.05
CA VAL A 123 -9.50 4.31 -3.74
C VAL A 123 -8.13 4.88 -3.35
N THR A 124 -7.19 4.97 -4.30
CA THR A 124 -5.87 5.59 -4.08
C THR A 124 -6.01 7.05 -3.67
N ALA A 125 -6.87 7.82 -4.35
CA ALA A 125 -7.11 9.22 -4.02
C ALA A 125 -7.80 9.40 -2.65
N GLU A 126 -8.72 8.50 -2.29
CA GLU A 126 -9.37 8.47 -0.98
C GLU A 126 -8.35 8.21 0.14
N ILE A 127 -7.49 7.19 -0.02
CA ILE A 127 -6.44 6.84 0.94
C ILE A 127 -5.43 7.98 1.07
N ALA A 128 -4.90 8.50 -0.04
CA ALA A 128 -3.92 9.59 -0.02
C ALA A 128 -4.47 10.82 0.75
N ARG A 129 -5.75 11.17 0.53
CA ARG A 129 -6.42 12.24 1.27
C ARG A 129 -6.56 11.94 2.76
N ALA A 130 -6.90 10.69 3.13
CA ALA A 130 -7.01 10.29 4.54
C ALA A 130 -5.67 10.40 5.28
N TRP A 131 -4.55 10.25 4.57
CA TRP A 131 -3.20 10.45 5.07
C TRP A 131 -2.69 11.90 4.96
N GLY A 132 -3.53 12.85 4.55
CA GLY A 132 -3.19 14.27 4.46
C GLY A 132 -2.25 14.62 3.30
N LEU A 133 -2.17 13.76 2.27
CA LEU A 133 -1.29 13.98 1.13
C LEU A 133 -1.96 14.88 0.08
N ALA A 134 -1.25 15.92 -0.35
CA ALA A 134 -1.74 16.90 -1.32
C ALA A 134 -1.33 16.60 -2.78
N LEU A 135 -0.33 15.73 -2.99
CA LEU A 135 0.06 15.31 -4.33
C LEU A 135 -1.01 14.45 -4.99
N ARG A 136 -1.03 14.46 -6.33
CA ARG A 136 -1.88 13.55 -7.09
C ARG A 136 -1.21 12.19 -7.21
N MET A 137 -1.72 11.18 -6.52
CA MET A 137 -1.30 9.79 -6.67
C MET A 137 -2.24 9.04 -7.60
N LEU A 138 -1.68 8.35 -8.60
CA LEU A 138 -2.40 7.52 -9.55
C LEU A 138 -1.76 6.14 -9.63
N PRO A 139 -2.52 5.03 -9.61
CA PRO A 139 -1.99 3.77 -10.07
C PRO A 139 -1.67 3.86 -11.57
N VAL A 140 -0.70 3.07 -12.05
CA VAL A 140 -0.37 3.01 -13.48
C VAL A 140 -1.52 2.42 -14.32
N THR A 141 -2.40 1.63 -13.70
CA THR A 141 -3.63 1.12 -14.29
C THR A 141 -4.68 0.80 -13.20
N ASP A 142 -5.96 0.87 -13.55
CA ASP A 142 -7.07 0.36 -12.72
C ASP A 142 -7.30 -1.15 -12.93
N ASP A 143 -6.71 -1.74 -13.97
CA ASP A 143 -6.84 -3.16 -14.27
C ASP A 143 -6.01 -4.02 -13.31
N ARG A 144 -6.53 -5.20 -12.98
CA ARG A 144 -5.76 -6.20 -12.24
C ARG A 144 -4.81 -6.93 -13.17
N PHE A 145 -3.54 -7.00 -12.78
CA PHE A 145 -2.62 -7.97 -13.36
C PHE A 145 -3.05 -9.38 -12.90
N ARG A 146 -3.21 -10.29 -13.86
CA ARG A 146 -3.58 -11.69 -13.62
C ARG A 146 -2.43 -12.61 -13.99
#